data_AF-A0A1M6SMP7-F1
#
_entry.id   AF-A0A1M6SMP7-F1
#
_cell.length_a   1.000
_cell.length_b   1.000
_cell.length_c   1.000
_cell.angle_alpha   90.00
_cell.angle_beta   90.00
_cell.angle_gamma   90.00
#
_symmetry.space_group_name_H-M   'P 1'
#
loop_
_entity.id
_entity.type
_entity.pdbx_description
1 polymer ?
#
loop_
_entity_poly.entity_id
_entity_poly.type
_entity_poly.pdbx_seq_one_letter_code
_entity_poly.pdbx_strand_id
1 'polypeptide(L)'
;MKFVAALLLLVSVMVCARPTDKPGVYSTNAEKYDFIDTSLNIIQFPKGDAKFQPLFNKLDTLVFENRGQVKILHIGGSHLQADVISGRIREHFVKEYPGASAGRGFIFPYSAARTNTPSSYASKYQGIWDRSMNIMREVNKPLGLLGIAVSTSDPRAEITLLLNKYNTTPIWNESSIRLFGYSDSNNVVPVLKVDSIEIEGIHDTASHSYVFTPPHPIDTIQIAFRWTDTTYQSSMSQFVTDSLIQDSITRVQDSIQHIQDSLEALKNPKAKSSSSAKSSSSAAPVGVAKTDILLNNSEVALDSMFEGECDVLDTACLAMEERRSLEEGKLVADTLASDSNKVRVRPRFTLTGLLTETNAPGISYTNVGINGARVPSYFEEICPNFENELKFFKPDLVIFAIGINDANVEKFDADGFRKNYEQLIARIQKVSPNTALIFETNNDMYRKVKRRYVQHPVGETARKAFFQLAEKYGAGVWDKFSLMGGLGSMAQWEKANLAKKDKVHFNLNGYHLLGDLFFKAFTQAYQEHVAALPALEPVTPAADTTKPAAAPAKPATVPAKAATPAAAPAKK
;
A
#
# COMPACT_ATOMS: atom_id res chain seq x y z
N MET A 1 24.36 56.62 -54.00
CA MET A 1 23.64 55.32 -53.93
C MET A 1 22.75 55.38 -52.69
N LYS A 2 21.47 55.79 -52.78
CA LYS A 2 20.26 55.01 -53.15
C LYS A 2 19.96 53.82 -52.21
N PHE A 3 18.87 53.99 -51.42
CA PHE A 3 17.86 53.02 -50.96
C PHE A 3 18.28 51.85 -50.03
N VAL A 4 17.47 51.23 -49.14
CA VAL A 4 16.25 51.46 -48.33
C VAL A 4 15.92 50.10 -47.67
N ALA A 5 15.50 50.12 -46.40
CA ALA A 5 14.58 49.22 -45.64
C ALA A 5 14.56 47.68 -45.78
N ALA A 6 14.42 47.00 -44.61
CA ALA A 6 13.34 46.08 -44.19
C ALA A 6 13.89 45.00 -43.23
N LEU A 7 13.65 45.07 -41.91
CA LEU A 7 12.49 44.52 -41.17
C LEU A 7 12.15 43.05 -41.54
N LEU A 8 12.50 42.11 -40.66
CA LEU A 8 11.81 40.82 -40.55
C LEU A 8 11.67 40.42 -39.08
N LEU A 9 10.40 40.35 -38.68
CA LEU A 9 9.85 39.98 -37.38
C LEU A 9 10.50 38.73 -36.77
N LEU A 10 11.00 38.85 -35.54
CA LEU A 10 11.10 37.74 -34.60
C LEU A 10 9.72 37.54 -33.97
N VAL A 11 8.94 36.59 -34.51
CA VAL A 11 7.74 36.09 -33.85
C VAL A 11 8.20 35.32 -32.61
N SER A 12 8.12 35.98 -31.45
CA SER A 12 8.14 35.31 -30.16
C SER A 12 6.88 34.46 -30.06
N VAL A 13 6.99 33.18 -30.42
CA VAL A 13 6.00 32.19 -29.98
C VAL A 13 6.26 32.01 -28.49
N MET A 14 5.47 32.73 -27.69
CA MET A 14 5.24 32.40 -26.29
C MET A 14 4.69 30.97 -26.27
N VAL A 15 5.60 29.99 -26.15
CA VAL A 15 5.22 28.68 -25.66
C VAL A 15 4.79 28.92 -24.22
N CYS A 16 3.49 29.03 -24.00
CA CYS A 16 2.91 28.91 -22.68
C CYS A 16 3.32 27.53 -22.16
N ALA A 17 4.43 27.49 -21.42
CA ALA A 17 4.79 26.35 -20.61
C ALA A 17 3.59 26.07 -19.70
N ARG A 18 2.92 24.95 -19.94
CA ARG A 18 1.94 24.44 -18.99
C ARG A 18 2.69 24.26 -17.66
N PRO A 19 2.16 24.75 -16.53
CA PRO A 19 2.77 24.44 -15.25
C PRO A 19 2.77 22.92 -15.11
N THR A 20 3.96 22.34 -15.04
CA THR A 20 4.16 20.95 -14.67
C THR A 20 3.84 20.85 -13.20
N ASP A 21 2.71 20.20 -12.88
CA ASP A 21 2.30 19.97 -11.51
C ASP A 21 3.39 19.18 -10.79
N LYS A 22 4.01 19.82 -9.79
CA LYS A 22 4.99 19.19 -8.90
C LYS A 22 4.29 18.10 -8.08
N PRO A 23 4.93 16.95 -7.82
CA PRO A 23 4.43 16.02 -6.82
C PRO A 23 4.57 16.67 -5.44
N GLY A 24 3.45 16.93 -4.78
CA GLY A 24 3.40 17.59 -3.48
C GLY A 24 2.80 18.99 -3.53
N VAL A 25 1.50 19.09 -3.81
CA VAL A 25 0.43 19.81 -3.07
C VAL A 25 -0.83 19.58 -3.91
N TYR A 26 -1.51 18.44 -3.70
CA TYR A 26 -2.88 18.32 -4.19
C TYR A 26 -3.74 19.20 -3.27
N SER A 27 -4.31 20.28 -3.79
CA SER A 27 -5.36 21.03 -3.11
C SER A 27 -6.62 20.82 -3.90
N THR A 28 -7.40 19.80 -3.56
CA THR A 28 -8.68 19.56 -4.22
C THR A 28 -9.76 20.37 -3.50
N ASN A 29 -10.28 21.41 -4.16
CA ASN A 29 -11.41 22.17 -3.64
C ASN A 29 -12.72 21.49 -4.07
N ALA A 30 -13.32 20.74 -3.17
CA ALA A 30 -14.60 20.07 -3.38
C ALA A 30 -15.73 21.07 -3.72
N GLU A 31 -15.68 22.29 -3.18
CA GLU A 31 -16.69 23.34 -3.38
C GLU A 31 -16.79 23.83 -4.83
N LYS A 32 -15.82 23.47 -5.68
CA LYS A 32 -15.88 23.71 -7.13
C LYS A 32 -16.99 22.91 -7.81
N TYR A 33 -17.46 21.83 -7.19
CA TYR A 33 -18.39 20.87 -7.80
C TYR A 33 -19.75 20.93 -7.09
N ASP A 34 -20.75 21.47 -7.78
CA ASP A 34 -22.12 21.65 -7.28
C ASP A 34 -22.86 20.33 -6.96
N PHE A 35 -22.43 19.23 -7.57
CA PHE A 35 -22.96 17.89 -7.33
C PHE A 35 -22.33 17.15 -6.14
N ILE A 36 -21.25 17.68 -5.56
CA ILE A 36 -20.64 17.12 -4.35
C ILE A 36 -21.22 17.87 -3.15
N ASP A 37 -21.99 17.17 -2.32
CA ASP A 37 -22.57 17.76 -1.12
C ASP A 37 -21.59 17.68 0.05
N THR A 38 -20.77 18.71 0.20
CA THR A 38 -19.76 18.80 1.27
C THR A 38 -20.38 18.94 2.66
N SER A 39 -21.67 19.34 2.77
CA SER A 39 -22.37 19.40 4.06
C SER A 39 -22.59 18.00 4.67
N LEU A 40 -22.53 16.96 3.84
CA LEU A 40 -22.60 15.56 4.26
C LEU A 40 -21.24 14.95 4.59
N ASN A 41 -20.14 15.71 4.52
CA ASN A 41 -18.78 15.20 4.75
C ASN A 41 -18.45 15.02 6.23
N ILE A 42 -19.16 14.11 6.88
CA ILE A 42 -19.01 13.75 8.30
C ILE A 42 -18.93 12.24 8.46
N ILE A 43 -18.34 11.78 9.57
CA ILE A 43 -18.51 10.39 10.02
C ILE A 43 -19.80 10.33 10.84
N GLN A 44 -20.78 9.59 10.33
CA GLN A 44 -22.08 9.45 10.98
C GLN A 44 -22.02 8.28 11.97
N PHE A 45 -22.55 8.47 13.17
CA PHE A 45 -22.62 7.45 14.22
C PHE A 45 -24.06 7.09 14.56
N PRO A 46 -24.71 6.14 13.86
CA PRO A 46 -26.13 5.83 14.05
C PRO A 46 -26.53 5.43 15.49
N LYS A 47 -25.58 4.90 16.28
CA LYS A 47 -25.76 4.56 17.71
C LYS A 47 -24.97 5.44 18.67
N GLY A 48 -24.44 6.56 18.20
CA GLY A 48 -23.43 7.33 18.92
C GLY A 48 -22.04 6.70 18.81
N ASP A 49 -21.06 7.39 19.36
CA ASP A 49 -19.63 7.18 19.17
C ASP A 49 -18.95 6.45 20.34
N ALA A 50 -19.71 5.87 21.28
CA ALA A 50 -19.18 5.21 22.47
C ALA A 50 -18.13 4.12 22.16
N LYS A 51 -18.24 3.45 21.02
CA LYS A 51 -17.26 2.44 20.54
C LYS A 51 -15.98 3.04 19.97
N PHE A 52 -15.96 4.33 19.67
CA PHE A 52 -14.79 5.07 19.21
C PHE A 52 -13.98 5.67 20.35
N GLN A 53 -14.56 5.78 21.55
CA GLN A 53 -13.88 6.33 22.72
C GLN A 53 -12.49 5.69 23.01
N PRO A 54 -12.27 4.37 22.90
CA PRO A 54 -10.93 3.79 23.04
C PRO A 54 -9.93 4.28 21.98
N LEU A 55 -10.38 4.46 20.73
CA LEU A 55 -9.56 4.99 19.64
C LEU A 55 -9.25 6.47 19.89
N PHE A 56 -10.26 7.27 20.27
CA PHE A 56 -10.07 8.68 20.56
C PHE A 56 -9.13 8.91 21.75
N ASN A 57 -9.24 8.13 22.82
CA ASN A 57 -8.30 8.21 23.95
C ASN A 57 -6.85 7.88 23.54
N LYS A 58 -6.66 6.95 22.60
CA LYS A 58 -5.33 6.67 22.03
C LYS A 58 -4.83 7.85 21.18
N LEU A 59 -5.72 8.47 20.40
CA LEU A 59 -5.39 9.69 19.67
C LEU A 59 -5.08 10.84 20.64
N ASP A 60 -5.82 11.03 21.72
CA ASP A 60 -5.53 12.04 22.75
C ASP A 60 -4.11 11.86 23.30
N THR A 61 -3.74 10.62 23.64
CA THR A 61 -2.38 10.29 24.11
C THR A 61 -1.32 10.61 23.05
N LEU A 62 -1.59 10.29 21.79
CA LEU A 62 -0.69 10.59 20.69
C LEU A 62 -0.55 12.11 20.45
N VAL A 63 -1.67 12.83 20.39
CA VAL A 63 -1.73 14.24 20.00
C VAL A 63 -1.25 15.16 21.11
N PHE A 64 -1.70 14.93 22.35
CA PHE A 64 -1.39 15.82 23.46
C PHE A 64 -0.08 15.47 24.17
N GLU A 65 0.34 14.20 24.13
CA GLU A 65 1.53 13.75 24.85
C GLU A 65 2.66 13.29 23.93
N ASN A 66 2.43 13.14 22.61
CA ASN A 66 3.38 12.57 21.67
C ASN A 66 3.87 11.17 22.11
N ARG A 67 2.93 10.33 22.56
CA ARG A 67 3.21 8.95 23.01
C ARG A 67 2.25 7.94 22.40
N GLY A 68 2.74 6.71 22.26
CA GLY A 68 1.95 5.58 21.79
C GLY A 68 1.76 5.57 20.27
N GLN A 69 1.04 4.56 19.79
CA GLN A 69 0.78 4.35 18.38
C GLN A 69 -0.70 4.07 18.14
N VAL A 70 -1.21 4.63 17.05
CA VAL A 70 -2.55 4.31 16.53
C VAL A 70 -2.38 3.51 15.25
N LYS A 71 -3.00 2.33 15.20
CA LYS A 71 -2.89 1.43 14.05
C LYS A 71 -4.20 1.37 13.27
N ILE A 72 -4.16 1.75 11.99
CA ILE A 72 -5.32 1.81 11.11
C ILE A 72 -5.19 0.74 10.03
N LEU A 73 -6.23 -0.10 9.89
CA LEU A 73 -6.37 -1.07 8.82
C LEU A 73 -7.48 -0.62 7.87
N HIS A 74 -7.15 -0.41 6.59
CA HIS A 74 -8.12 -0.03 5.57
C HIS A 74 -8.28 -1.16 4.55
N ILE A 75 -9.41 -1.88 4.60
CA ILE A 75 -9.72 -3.04 3.75
C ILE A 75 -10.58 -2.60 2.58
N GLY A 76 -10.19 -2.99 1.37
CA GLY A 76 -10.83 -2.57 0.14
C GLY A 76 -10.66 -3.53 -1.03
N GLY A 77 -11.14 -3.06 -2.18
CA GLY A 77 -10.96 -3.70 -3.48
C GLY A 77 -10.08 -2.86 -4.41
N SER A 78 -10.54 -2.69 -5.65
CA SER A 78 -9.84 -1.95 -6.71
C SER A 78 -9.55 -0.48 -6.36
N HIS A 79 -10.44 0.18 -5.62
CA HIS A 79 -10.26 1.57 -5.18
C HIS A 79 -9.07 1.75 -4.21
N LEU A 80 -8.62 0.68 -3.56
CA LEU A 80 -7.56 0.71 -2.54
C LEU A 80 -6.24 0.08 -2.96
N GLN A 81 -6.24 -0.86 -3.91
CA GLN A 81 -5.01 -1.58 -4.28
C GLN A 81 -3.89 -0.62 -4.72
N ALA A 82 -4.23 0.41 -5.50
CA ALA A 82 -3.27 1.41 -5.97
C ALA A 82 -2.77 2.36 -4.85
N ASP A 83 -3.35 2.28 -3.65
CA ASP A 83 -3.02 3.09 -2.46
C ASP A 83 -3.11 4.61 -2.68
N VAL A 84 -3.91 5.07 -3.64
CA VAL A 84 -4.08 6.52 -3.88
C VAL A 84 -4.91 7.17 -2.76
N ILE A 85 -6.08 6.61 -2.43
CA ILE A 85 -6.93 7.11 -1.32
C ILE A 85 -6.20 6.96 0.01
N SER A 86 -5.77 5.73 0.33
CA SER A 86 -5.13 5.42 1.61
C SER A 86 -3.76 6.06 1.76
N GLY A 87 -2.98 6.17 0.68
CA GLY A 87 -1.73 6.94 0.66
C GLY A 87 -1.97 8.41 0.92
N ARG A 88 -2.99 9.00 0.31
CA ARG A 88 -3.36 10.40 0.54
C ARG A 88 -3.77 10.66 1.99
N ILE A 89 -4.60 9.78 2.56
CA ILE A 89 -5.00 9.85 3.97
C ILE A 89 -3.77 9.70 4.88
N ARG A 90 -2.89 8.74 4.59
CA ARG A 90 -1.65 8.50 5.34
C ARG A 90 -0.73 9.73 5.33
N GLU A 91 -0.57 10.38 4.18
CA GLU A 91 0.21 11.63 4.08
C GLU A 91 -0.35 12.75 4.97
N HIS A 92 -1.67 12.90 5.04
CA HIS A 92 -2.28 13.91 5.93
C HIS A 92 -2.06 13.58 7.39
N PHE A 93 -2.23 12.30 7.78
CA PHE A 93 -1.90 11.86 9.14
C PHE A 93 -0.46 12.17 9.53
N VAL A 94 0.50 11.90 8.64
CA VAL A 94 1.93 12.18 8.92
C VAL A 94 2.22 13.69 8.97
N LYS A 95 1.47 14.53 8.24
CA LYS A 95 1.67 15.98 8.22
C LYS A 95 1.03 16.71 9.39
N GLU A 96 -0.16 16.30 9.83
CA GLU A 96 -0.93 17.04 10.84
C GLU A 96 -0.55 16.70 12.27
N TYR A 97 -0.10 15.47 12.54
CA TYR A 97 0.19 15.03 13.90
C TYR A 97 1.69 15.17 14.21
N PRO A 98 2.05 15.79 15.35
CA PRO A 98 3.44 15.94 15.76
C PRO A 98 4.06 14.56 16.02
N GLY A 99 5.13 14.20 15.30
CA GLY A 99 5.83 12.93 15.48
C GLY A 99 6.40 12.37 14.17
N ALA A 100 7.13 11.25 14.28
CA ALA A 100 7.51 10.45 13.12
C ALA A 100 6.37 9.48 12.76
N SER A 101 6.43 8.83 11.60
CA SER A 101 5.50 7.72 11.36
C SER A 101 5.81 6.54 12.29
N ALA A 102 4.78 5.86 12.77
CA ALA A 102 4.90 4.62 13.58
C ALA A 102 5.30 3.38 12.73
N GLY A 103 5.73 3.61 11.49
CA GLY A 103 6.03 2.58 10.49
C GLY A 103 4.93 2.42 9.46
N ARG A 104 5.31 1.95 8.27
CA ARG A 104 4.41 1.83 7.11
C ARG A 104 3.28 0.82 7.29
N GLY A 105 3.40 -0.12 8.22
CA GLY A 105 2.45 -1.21 8.42
C GLY A 105 2.72 -2.35 7.44
N PHE A 106 1.67 -3.04 6.97
CA PHE A 106 1.86 -4.08 5.98
C PHE A 106 2.17 -3.51 4.58
N ILE A 107 3.09 -4.18 3.88
CA ILE A 107 3.51 -3.95 2.50
C ILE A 107 3.71 -5.28 1.77
N PHE A 108 3.79 -5.22 0.45
CA PHE A 108 3.91 -6.42 -0.39
C PHE A 108 4.71 -6.14 -1.67
N PRO A 109 5.52 -7.10 -2.17
CA PRO A 109 6.22 -6.94 -3.45
C PRO A 109 5.29 -7.18 -4.64
N TYR A 110 4.39 -6.23 -4.90
CA TYR A 110 3.38 -6.34 -5.96
C TYR A 110 3.98 -6.54 -7.37
N SER A 111 5.20 -6.04 -7.62
CA SER A 111 5.89 -6.29 -8.89
C SER A 111 6.25 -7.77 -9.09
N ALA A 112 6.63 -8.50 -8.03
CA ALA A 112 6.85 -9.96 -8.11
C ALA A 112 5.55 -10.72 -8.43
N ALA A 113 4.40 -10.18 -8.00
CA ALA A 113 3.09 -10.70 -8.37
C ALA A 113 2.62 -10.21 -9.76
N ARG A 114 3.37 -9.35 -10.45
CA ARG A 114 2.99 -8.80 -11.76
C ARG A 114 1.56 -8.23 -11.73
N THR A 115 1.29 -7.38 -10.74
CA THR A 115 0.02 -6.67 -10.57
C THR A 115 0.29 -5.25 -10.08
N ASN A 116 -0.76 -4.43 -9.98
CA ASN A 116 -0.67 -3.02 -9.65
C ASN A 116 0.05 -2.81 -8.31
N THR A 117 1.17 -2.10 -8.37
CA THR A 117 1.92 -1.67 -7.20
C THR A 117 1.30 -0.38 -6.64
N PRO A 118 1.11 -0.28 -5.32
CA PRO A 118 0.77 0.96 -4.64
C PRO A 118 1.63 2.14 -5.10
N SER A 119 1.03 3.31 -5.31
CA SER A 119 1.77 4.52 -5.72
C SER A 119 2.63 5.13 -4.61
N SER A 120 2.56 4.59 -3.39
CA SER A 120 3.26 5.14 -2.22
C SER A 120 4.65 4.56 -1.96
N TYR A 121 5.05 3.50 -2.66
CA TYR A 121 6.39 2.93 -2.61
C TYR A 121 6.72 2.21 -3.92
N ALA A 122 8.00 2.01 -4.22
CA ALA A 122 8.39 1.21 -5.38
C ALA A 122 8.69 -0.25 -4.98
N SER A 123 8.37 -1.17 -5.87
CA SER A 123 8.60 -2.60 -5.71
C SER A 123 9.41 -3.12 -6.89
N LYS A 124 10.49 -3.84 -6.65
CA LYS A 124 11.31 -4.52 -7.66
C LYS A 124 11.53 -5.98 -7.27
N TYR A 125 11.85 -6.81 -8.25
CA TYR A 125 12.15 -8.23 -7.99
C TYR A 125 13.17 -8.76 -8.99
N GLN A 126 13.83 -9.84 -8.59
CA GLN A 126 14.70 -10.67 -9.40
C GLN A 126 14.22 -12.13 -9.33
N GLY A 127 14.43 -12.87 -10.41
CA GLY A 127 14.07 -14.28 -10.52
C GLY A 127 12.63 -14.50 -10.97
N ILE A 128 12.25 -15.77 -11.06
CA ILE A 128 10.91 -16.19 -11.51
C ILE A 128 10.00 -16.38 -10.30
N TRP A 129 8.82 -15.77 -10.37
CA TRP A 129 7.82 -15.78 -9.30
C TRP A 129 6.45 -16.21 -9.82
N ASP A 130 5.80 -17.09 -9.06
CA ASP A 130 4.38 -17.39 -9.17
C ASP A 130 3.60 -16.51 -8.21
N ARG A 131 2.33 -16.25 -8.52
CA ARG A 131 1.42 -15.51 -7.63
C ARG A 131 0.18 -16.32 -7.31
N SER A 132 -0.46 -16.00 -6.20
CA SER A 132 -1.79 -16.47 -5.82
C SER A 132 -2.56 -15.31 -5.21
N MET A 133 -3.81 -15.09 -5.61
CA MET A 133 -4.63 -13.96 -5.14
C MET A 133 -6.04 -14.44 -4.79
N ASN A 134 -6.68 -13.77 -3.83
CA ASN A 134 -8.00 -14.11 -3.32
C ASN A 134 -9.18 -13.89 -4.31
N ILE A 135 -8.87 -13.46 -5.53
CA ILE A 135 -9.81 -13.31 -6.65
C ILE A 135 -9.66 -14.41 -7.71
N MET A 136 -8.67 -15.28 -7.56
CA MET A 136 -8.44 -16.38 -8.49
C MET A 136 -9.49 -17.47 -8.30
N ARG A 137 -9.88 -18.12 -9.39
CA ARG A 137 -10.83 -19.24 -9.36
C ARG A 137 -10.32 -20.40 -8.51
N GLU A 138 -9.01 -20.65 -8.56
CA GLU A 138 -8.33 -21.66 -7.77
C GLU A 138 -7.21 -20.97 -6.99
N VAL A 139 -7.37 -20.92 -5.67
CA VAL A 139 -6.38 -20.40 -4.74
C VAL A 139 -5.56 -21.59 -4.24
N ASN A 140 -4.37 -21.73 -4.80
CA ASN A 140 -3.48 -22.88 -4.58
C ASN A 140 -2.45 -22.69 -3.47
N LYS A 141 -2.50 -21.56 -2.75
CA LYS A 141 -1.61 -21.22 -1.64
C LYS A 141 -2.41 -20.61 -0.49
N PRO A 142 -2.10 -20.94 0.77
CA PRO A 142 -2.77 -20.34 1.92
C PRO A 142 -2.46 -18.85 2.01
N LEU A 143 -3.45 -18.01 1.77
CA LEU A 143 -3.26 -16.55 1.74
C LEU A 143 -3.33 -15.93 3.14
N GLY A 144 -2.64 -14.80 3.26
CA GLY A 144 -2.55 -13.97 4.46
C GLY A 144 -3.60 -12.87 4.56
N LEU A 145 -3.32 -11.92 5.45
CA LEU A 145 -4.10 -10.69 5.64
C LEU A 145 -4.26 -9.92 4.32
N LEU A 146 -3.20 -9.87 3.51
CA LEU A 146 -3.17 -9.09 2.28
C LEU A 146 -3.97 -9.72 1.12
N GLY A 147 -4.43 -10.96 1.25
CA GLY A 147 -5.17 -11.66 0.19
C GLY A 147 -4.35 -11.94 -1.08
N ILE A 148 -3.02 -11.90 -0.98
CA ILE A 148 -2.08 -12.15 -2.06
C ILE A 148 -0.84 -12.88 -1.52
N ALA A 149 -0.25 -13.72 -2.35
CA ALA A 149 1.01 -14.39 -2.07
C ALA A 149 1.86 -14.48 -3.35
N VAL A 150 3.18 -14.45 -3.19
CA VAL A 150 4.14 -14.79 -4.25
C VAL A 150 4.97 -15.97 -3.81
N SER A 151 5.45 -16.75 -4.77
CA SER A 151 6.29 -17.91 -4.48
C SER A 151 7.37 -18.07 -5.53
N THR A 152 8.51 -18.63 -5.13
CA THR A 152 9.64 -18.81 -6.03
C THR A 152 10.41 -20.08 -5.71
N SER A 153 10.97 -20.65 -6.77
CA SER A 153 12.01 -21.69 -6.73
C SER A 153 13.23 -21.27 -7.57
N ASP A 154 13.34 -19.98 -7.93
CA ASP A 154 14.50 -19.45 -8.64
C ASP A 154 15.64 -19.23 -7.64
N PRO A 155 16.84 -19.78 -7.86
CA PRO A 155 17.99 -19.59 -6.96
C PRO A 155 18.48 -18.13 -6.88
N ARG A 156 18.06 -17.25 -7.80
CA ARG A 156 18.43 -15.83 -7.85
C ARG A 156 17.34 -14.93 -7.27
N ALA A 157 16.32 -15.51 -6.63
CA ALA A 157 15.16 -14.77 -6.21
C ALA A 157 15.48 -13.70 -5.17
N GLU A 158 15.11 -12.47 -5.48
CA GLU A 158 15.22 -11.32 -4.58
C GLU A 158 14.00 -10.40 -4.77
N ILE A 159 13.65 -9.66 -3.72
CA ILE A 159 12.68 -8.57 -3.77
C ILE A 159 13.30 -7.31 -3.16
N THR A 160 12.92 -6.16 -3.68
CA THR A 160 13.34 -4.86 -3.14
C THR A 160 12.13 -3.93 -3.04
N LEU A 161 11.90 -3.38 -1.84
CA LEU A 161 10.87 -2.39 -1.57
C LEU A 161 11.54 -1.08 -1.19
N LEU A 162 11.22 0.00 -1.88
CA LEU A 162 11.79 1.34 -1.67
C LEU A 162 10.68 2.24 -1.12
N LEU A 163 10.58 2.34 0.20
CA LEU A 163 9.45 2.97 0.87
C LEU A 163 9.40 4.48 0.63
N ASN A 164 10.53 5.18 0.69
CA ASN A 164 10.57 6.64 0.48
C ASN A 164 10.76 7.05 -1.00
N LYS A 165 10.71 6.12 -1.96
CA LYS A 165 11.06 6.40 -3.38
C LYS A 165 10.31 7.60 -3.97
N TYR A 166 9.05 7.77 -3.60
CA TYR A 166 8.16 8.81 -4.14
C TYR A 166 7.87 9.93 -3.13
N ASN A 167 8.48 9.88 -1.94
CA ASN A 167 8.34 10.93 -0.95
C ASN A 167 9.38 12.02 -1.18
N THR A 168 8.93 13.27 -1.29
CA THR A 168 9.84 14.44 -1.43
C THR A 168 10.65 14.69 -0.15
N THR A 169 10.11 14.29 1.00
CA THR A 169 10.79 14.27 2.30
C THR A 169 10.65 12.87 2.87
N PRO A 170 11.75 12.20 3.30
CA PRO A 170 11.68 10.88 3.89
C PRO A 170 10.71 10.83 5.08
N ILE A 171 9.80 9.86 5.07
CA ILE A 171 8.82 9.63 6.14
C ILE A 171 8.96 8.24 6.77
N TRP A 172 9.59 7.30 6.06
CA TRP A 172 9.81 5.92 6.52
C TRP A 172 11.23 5.71 7.04
N ASN A 173 11.32 5.05 8.18
CA ASN A 173 12.57 4.70 8.86
C ASN A 173 12.36 3.44 9.71
N GLU A 174 12.09 2.33 9.04
CA GLU A 174 11.68 1.06 9.65
C GLU A 174 12.80 0.45 10.50
N SER A 175 12.45 0.00 11.70
CA SER A 175 13.39 -0.57 12.68
C SER A 175 13.12 -2.03 13.01
N SER A 176 11.97 -2.55 12.58
CA SER A 176 11.63 -3.98 12.68
C SER A 176 10.86 -4.38 11.43
N ILE A 177 11.21 -5.54 10.87
CA ILE A 177 10.55 -6.10 9.70
C ILE A 177 10.18 -7.54 10.02
N ARG A 178 8.89 -7.86 9.90
CA ARG A 178 8.39 -9.23 9.97
C ARG A 178 7.95 -9.67 8.58
N LEU A 179 8.62 -10.66 8.03
CA LEU A 179 8.29 -11.29 6.75
C LEU A 179 7.42 -12.51 7.01
N PHE A 180 6.18 -12.51 6.54
CA PHE A 180 5.26 -13.65 6.63
C PHE A 180 5.43 -14.55 5.42
N GLY A 181 5.74 -15.82 5.66
CA GLY A 181 6.02 -16.78 4.61
C GLY A 181 6.69 -18.04 5.15
N TYR A 182 6.70 -19.07 4.32
CA TYR A 182 7.22 -20.38 4.68
C TYR A 182 7.95 -21.02 3.50
N SER A 183 8.86 -21.94 3.84
CA SER A 183 9.49 -22.83 2.88
C SER A 183 8.82 -24.21 2.94
N ASP A 184 8.47 -24.77 1.78
CA ASP A 184 7.77 -26.06 1.69
C ASP A 184 8.57 -27.22 2.33
N SER A 185 9.89 -27.06 2.49
CA SER A 185 10.77 -28.08 3.06
C SER A 185 11.84 -27.49 3.99
N ASN A 186 11.60 -26.31 4.56
CA ASN A 186 12.54 -25.60 5.45
C ASN A 186 13.96 -25.46 4.88
N ASN A 187 14.07 -25.36 3.55
CA ASN A 187 15.32 -25.36 2.81
C ASN A 187 15.56 -24.05 2.05
N VAL A 188 14.68 -23.07 2.24
CA VAL A 188 14.87 -21.67 1.84
C VAL A 188 14.69 -20.77 3.05
N VAL A 189 15.65 -19.88 3.28
CA VAL A 189 15.67 -18.90 4.36
C VAL A 189 15.75 -17.50 3.76
N PRO A 190 14.83 -16.58 4.10
CA PRO A 190 14.96 -15.19 3.69
C PRO A 190 16.06 -14.50 4.50
N VAL A 191 16.88 -13.70 3.82
CA VAL A 191 17.91 -12.86 4.44
C VAL A 191 17.67 -11.40 4.05
N LEU A 192 17.79 -10.50 5.02
CA LEU A 192 17.70 -9.06 4.79
C LEU A 192 19.08 -8.54 4.39
N LYS A 193 19.16 -7.86 3.25
CA LYS A 193 20.36 -7.16 2.81
C LYS A 193 20.30 -5.72 3.26
N VAL A 194 21.28 -5.31 4.05
CA VAL A 194 21.49 -3.91 4.45
C VAL A 194 22.93 -3.55 4.16
N ASP A 195 23.15 -2.48 3.41
CA ASP A 195 24.47 -2.04 2.94
C ASP A 195 25.26 -3.13 2.19
N SER A 196 26.16 -3.82 2.90
CA SER A 196 26.99 -4.92 2.38
C SER A 196 26.94 -6.17 3.26
N ILE A 197 25.98 -6.23 4.19
CA ILE A 197 25.79 -7.37 5.09
C ILE A 197 24.45 -8.07 4.80
N GLU A 198 24.44 -9.39 5.02
CA GLU A 198 23.22 -10.19 5.05
C GLU A 198 22.87 -10.51 6.50
N ILE A 199 21.62 -10.25 6.88
CA ILE A 199 21.09 -10.47 8.22
C ILE A 199 20.07 -11.59 8.13
N GLU A 200 20.32 -12.67 8.85
CA GLU A 200 19.36 -13.77 8.99
C GLU A 200 18.21 -13.37 9.92
N GLY A 201 16.99 -13.73 9.53
CA GLY A 201 15.80 -13.47 10.32
C GLY A 201 15.60 -14.51 11.41
N ILE A 202 15.10 -14.09 12.56
CA ILE A 202 14.68 -15.02 13.62
C ILE A 202 13.38 -15.70 13.15
N HIS A 203 13.44 -17.00 12.90
CA HIS A 203 12.29 -17.78 12.43
C HIS A 203 11.29 -18.04 13.56
N ASP A 204 10.05 -17.62 13.35
CA ASP A 204 8.90 -17.89 14.20
C ASP A 204 7.99 -18.91 13.50
N THR A 205 8.14 -20.17 13.89
CA THR A 205 7.38 -21.29 13.32
C THR A 205 5.89 -21.21 13.63
N ALA A 206 5.49 -20.56 14.72
CA ALA A 206 4.07 -20.48 15.11
C ALA A 206 3.29 -19.51 14.22
N SER A 207 3.97 -18.50 13.66
CA SER A 207 3.36 -17.53 12.76
C SER A 207 3.74 -17.72 11.30
N HIS A 208 4.60 -18.70 10.99
CA HIS A 208 5.23 -18.85 9.67
C HIS A 208 5.83 -17.50 9.22
N SER A 209 6.73 -16.95 10.02
CA SER A 209 7.35 -15.66 9.71
C SER A 209 8.79 -15.56 10.19
N TYR A 210 9.51 -14.57 9.66
CA TYR A 210 10.89 -14.25 10.01
C TYR A 210 10.98 -12.81 10.46
N VAL A 211 11.65 -12.56 11.59
CA VAL A 211 11.82 -11.21 12.16
C VAL A 211 13.24 -10.73 11.93
N PHE A 212 13.37 -9.55 11.33
CA PHE A 212 14.63 -8.88 11.09
C PHE A 212 14.71 -7.59 11.91
N THR A 213 15.87 -7.34 12.50
CA THR A 213 16.19 -6.09 13.19
C THR A 213 17.40 -5.48 12.50
N PRO A 214 17.22 -4.51 11.58
CA PRO A 214 18.34 -3.85 10.91
C PRO A 214 19.22 -3.08 11.92
N PRO A 215 20.51 -2.89 11.63
CA PRO A 215 21.46 -2.23 12.53
C PRO A 215 21.17 -0.75 12.75
N HIS A 216 20.44 -0.13 11.82
CA HIS A 216 19.91 1.23 11.91
C HIS A 216 18.55 1.26 11.19
N PRO A 217 17.74 2.31 11.40
CA PRO A 217 16.51 2.49 10.65
C PRO A 217 16.75 2.50 9.13
N ILE A 218 15.88 1.83 8.36
CA ILE A 218 15.97 1.71 6.91
C ILE A 218 14.65 2.04 6.22
N ASP A 219 14.71 2.47 4.97
CA ASP A 219 13.55 2.67 4.09
C ASP A 219 13.56 1.77 2.86
N THR A 220 14.67 1.05 2.67
CA THR A 220 14.92 0.15 1.55
C THR A 220 15.02 -1.24 2.11
N ILE A 221 14.07 -2.09 1.75
CA ILE A 221 13.98 -3.46 2.24
C ILE A 221 14.31 -4.38 1.08
N GLN A 222 15.52 -4.94 1.07
CA GLN A 222 15.94 -5.93 0.10
C GLN A 222 16.03 -7.30 0.76
N ILE A 223 15.24 -8.25 0.29
CA ILE A 223 15.22 -9.63 0.80
C ILE A 223 15.71 -10.56 -0.31
N ALA A 224 16.72 -11.37 0.01
CA ALA A 224 17.14 -12.48 -0.83
C ALA A 224 16.71 -13.81 -0.22
N PHE A 225 16.42 -14.80 -1.07
CA PHE A 225 15.94 -16.11 -0.64
C PHE A 225 17.07 -17.13 -0.78
N ARG A 226 17.74 -17.45 0.33
CA ARG A 226 18.93 -18.32 0.37
C ARG A 226 18.53 -19.78 0.57
N TRP A 227 19.06 -20.67 -0.24
CA TRP A 227 18.85 -22.11 -0.05
C TRP A 227 19.83 -22.61 1.00
N THR A 228 19.41 -23.57 1.81
CA THR A 228 20.28 -24.19 2.82
C THR A 228 21.48 -24.90 2.17
N ASP A 229 21.32 -25.40 0.95
CA ASP A 229 22.41 -25.91 0.11
C ASP A 229 22.89 -24.79 -0.83
N THR A 230 23.85 -23.99 -0.36
CA THR A 230 24.39 -22.84 -1.08
C THR A 230 25.16 -23.24 -2.33
N THR A 231 25.86 -24.38 -2.31
CA THR A 231 26.56 -24.90 -3.50
C THR A 231 25.57 -25.27 -4.60
N TYR A 232 24.47 -25.93 -4.24
CA TYR A 232 23.40 -26.21 -5.18
C TYR A 232 22.76 -24.93 -5.71
N GLN A 233 22.48 -23.94 -4.85
CA GLN A 233 21.97 -22.64 -5.27
C GLN A 233 22.89 -21.94 -6.27
N SER A 234 24.20 -21.87 -6.00
CA SER A 234 25.17 -21.26 -6.90
C SER A 234 25.23 -21.96 -8.25
N SER A 235 25.28 -23.30 -8.27
CA SER A 235 25.29 -24.07 -9.51
C SER A 235 24.03 -23.83 -10.36
N MET A 236 22.87 -23.78 -9.72
CA MET A 236 21.60 -23.55 -10.41
C MET A 236 21.45 -22.10 -10.87
N SER A 237 21.96 -21.14 -10.09
CA SER A 237 22.00 -19.73 -10.48
C SER A 237 22.84 -19.53 -11.74
N GLN A 238 24.01 -20.17 -11.81
CA GLN A 238 24.87 -20.15 -12.99
C GLN A 238 24.14 -20.75 -14.20
N PHE A 239 23.57 -21.95 -14.04
CA PHE A 239 22.82 -22.63 -15.09
C PHE A 239 21.67 -21.77 -15.66
N VAL A 240 20.85 -21.17 -14.80
CA VAL A 240 19.74 -20.30 -15.22
C VAL A 240 20.27 -19.06 -15.94
N THR A 241 21.37 -18.48 -15.46
CA THR A 241 21.97 -17.29 -16.08
C THR A 241 22.53 -17.61 -17.47
N ASP A 242 23.27 -18.71 -17.61
CA ASP A 242 23.82 -19.16 -18.89
C ASP A 242 22.70 -19.47 -19.90
N SER A 243 21.60 -20.10 -19.45
CA SER A 243 20.41 -20.36 -20.27
C SER A 243 19.76 -19.07 -20.78
N LEU A 244 19.57 -18.06 -19.92
CA LEU A 244 18.97 -16.78 -20.32
C LEU A 244 19.84 -15.99 -21.29
N ILE A 245 21.17 -16.08 -21.14
CA ILE A 245 22.13 -15.49 -22.08
C ILE A 245 22.00 -16.19 -23.43
N GLN A 246 21.97 -17.52 -23.44
CA GLN A 246 21.84 -18.29 -24.68
C GLN A 246 20.54 -17.96 -25.43
N ASP A 247 19.41 -17.91 -24.74
CA ASP A 247 18.11 -17.53 -25.35
C ASP A 247 18.15 -16.11 -25.93
N SER A 248 18.84 -15.19 -25.26
CA SER A 248 18.98 -13.81 -25.74
C SER A 248 19.84 -13.73 -26.99
N ILE A 249 20.93 -14.51 -27.05
CA ILE A 249 21.77 -14.64 -28.25
C ILE A 249 20.96 -15.23 -29.40
N THR A 250 20.17 -16.28 -29.16
CA THR A 250 19.32 -16.91 -30.19
C THR A 250 18.28 -15.92 -30.73
N ARG A 251 17.59 -15.17 -29.88
CA ARG A 251 16.63 -14.13 -30.33
C ARG A 251 17.27 -13.04 -31.20
N VAL A 252 18.50 -12.64 -30.88
CA VAL A 252 19.26 -11.68 -31.70
C VAL A 252 19.64 -12.29 -33.03
N GLN A 253 20.10 -13.55 -33.05
CA GLN A 253 20.42 -14.28 -34.28
C GLN A 253 19.19 -14.43 -35.19
N ASP A 254 18.03 -14.81 -34.65
CA ASP A 254 16.78 -14.92 -35.39
C ASP A 254 16.34 -13.57 -35.99
N SER A 255 16.50 -12.48 -35.22
CA SER A 255 16.19 -11.13 -35.69
C SER A 255 17.11 -10.70 -36.83
N ILE A 256 18.41 -11.01 -36.73
CA ILE A 256 19.38 -10.77 -37.80
C ILE A 256 19.04 -11.59 -39.05
N GLN A 257 18.69 -12.87 -38.89
CA GLN A 257 18.30 -13.73 -40.00
C GLN A 257 17.04 -13.21 -40.70
N HIS A 258 16.03 -12.78 -39.95
CA HIS A 258 14.80 -12.20 -40.52
C HIS A 258 15.09 -10.92 -41.32
N ILE A 259 16.03 -10.07 -40.86
CA ILE A 259 16.47 -8.89 -41.60
C ILE A 259 17.21 -9.30 -42.88
N GLN A 260 18.07 -10.31 -42.82
CA GLN A 260 18.79 -10.83 -43.99
C GLN A 260 17.84 -11.42 -45.05
N ASP A 261 16.88 -12.25 -44.63
CA ASP A 261 15.85 -12.83 -45.51
C ASP A 261 14.98 -11.74 -46.17
N SER A 262 14.64 -10.70 -45.41
CA SER A 262 13.88 -9.55 -45.91
C SER A 262 14.70 -8.74 -46.94
N LEU A 263 15.99 -8.57 -46.71
CA LEU A 263 16.91 -7.90 -47.65
C LEU A 263 17.16 -8.73 -48.91
N GLU A 264 17.23 -10.06 -48.81
CA GLU A 264 17.33 -10.94 -49.97
C GLU A 264 16.05 -10.96 -50.81
N ALA A 265 14.88 -10.96 -50.16
CA ALA A 265 13.59 -10.85 -50.82
C ALA A 265 13.44 -9.53 -51.60
N LEU A 266 13.99 -8.42 -51.08
CA LEU A 266 14.04 -7.13 -51.78
C LEU A 266 15.03 -7.12 -52.96
N LYS A 267 16.10 -7.93 -52.91
CA LYS A 267 17.08 -8.07 -54.00
C LYS A 267 16.62 -8.96 -55.14
N ASN A 268 15.63 -9.84 -54.94
CA ASN A 268 15.15 -10.78 -55.95
C ASN A 268 13.60 -10.83 -56.05
N PRO A 269 12.96 -9.83 -56.69
CA PRO A 269 11.49 -9.73 -56.77
C PRO A 269 10.81 -10.75 -57.71
N LYS A 270 11.56 -11.68 -58.32
CA LYS A 270 11.04 -12.69 -59.27
C LYS A 270 11.23 -14.12 -58.77
N ALA A 271 10.81 -14.42 -57.54
CA ALA A 271 10.62 -15.80 -57.11
C ALA A 271 9.60 -15.87 -55.97
N LYS A 272 8.32 -15.90 -56.31
CA LYS A 272 7.27 -16.59 -55.53
C LYS A 272 6.01 -16.73 -56.38
N SER A 273 5.88 -17.87 -57.05
CA SER A 273 4.59 -18.47 -57.35
C SER A 273 4.45 -19.76 -56.55
N SER A 274 3.23 -19.99 -56.06
CA SER A 274 2.69 -21.20 -55.41
C SER A 274 3.16 -21.54 -53.99
N SER A 275 2.38 -21.11 -52.99
CA SER A 275 1.50 -22.04 -52.25
C SER A 275 0.55 -21.28 -51.30
N SER A 276 -0.75 -21.45 -51.61
CA SER A 276 -1.96 -21.23 -50.80
C SER A 276 -2.00 -20.12 -49.74
N ALA A 277 -2.59 -18.99 -50.14
CA ALA A 277 -3.29 -18.09 -49.23
C ALA A 277 -4.68 -18.65 -48.88
N LYS A 278 -5.02 -18.69 -47.58
CA LYS A 278 -6.37 -18.43 -47.09
C LYS A 278 -6.32 -17.16 -46.26
N SER A 279 -7.04 -16.15 -46.73
CA SER A 279 -7.18 -14.82 -46.17
C SER A 279 -8.44 -14.69 -45.31
N SER A 280 -8.36 -13.84 -44.28
CA SER A 280 -9.35 -12.77 -43.94
C SER A 280 -8.87 -12.11 -42.63
N SER A 281 -8.18 -10.95 -42.69
CA SER A 281 -8.70 -9.56 -42.74
C SER A 281 -9.27 -9.09 -41.37
N SER A 282 -8.90 -7.95 -40.77
CA SER A 282 -8.29 -6.73 -41.30
C SER A 282 -7.58 -5.92 -40.19
N ALA A 283 -6.41 -5.38 -40.52
CA ALA A 283 -5.77 -4.27 -39.81
C ALA A 283 -5.45 -3.16 -40.81
N ALA A 284 -5.69 -1.92 -40.42
CA ALA A 284 -5.34 -0.68 -41.13
C ALA A 284 -4.19 0.03 -40.37
N PRO A 285 -3.46 0.96 -41.01
CA PRO A 285 -2.00 0.97 -40.99
C PRO A 285 -1.38 1.86 -39.91
N VAL A 286 -0.23 1.46 -39.37
CA VAL A 286 0.63 2.32 -38.55
C VAL A 286 1.76 2.86 -39.44
N GLY A 287 1.85 4.18 -39.49
CA GLY A 287 2.84 4.94 -40.24
C GLY A 287 4.25 4.79 -39.69
N VAL A 288 5.19 4.94 -40.61
CA VAL A 288 6.65 4.91 -40.45
C VAL A 288 7.11 6.03 -39.51
N ALA A 289 7.93 5.69 -38.51
CA ALA A 289 8.87 6.65 -37.90
C ALA A 289 10.21 5.96 -37.62
N LYS A 290 11.27 6.70 -37.95
CA LYS A 290 12.66 6.31 -38.11
C LYS A 290 13.32 5.92 -36.79
N THR A 291 14.18 4.92 -36.86
CA THR A 291 15.24 4.60 -35.90
C THR A 291 16.26 5.74 -35.86
N ASP A 292 16.48 6.33 -34.68
CA ASP A 292 17.71 7.05 -34.35
C ASP A 292 18.31 6.46 -33.07
N ILE A 293 19.52 5.95 -33.22
CA ILE A 293 20.39 5.46 -32.16
C ILE A 293 21.13 6.67 -31.59
N LEU A 294 20.86 7.07 -30.35
CA LEU A 294 21.72 8.00 -29.61
C LEU A 294 21.88 7.57 -28.15
N LEU A 295 23.13 7.26 -27.80
CA LEU A 295 23.65 7.21 -26.45
C LEU A 295 23.52 8.61 -25.82
N ASN A 296 22.92 8.73 -24.62
CA ASN A 296 23.20 9.86 -23.75
C ASN A 296 23.02 9.49 -22.27
N ASN A 297 24.06 9.75 -21.49
CA ASN A 297 24.04 9.81 -20.03
C ASN A 297 23.57 11.21 -19.58
N SER A 298 23.00 11.26 -18.38
CA SER A 298 22.63 12.42 -17.53
C SER A 298 21.55 13.39 -18.06
N GLU A 299 20.35 13.33 -17.48
CA GLU A 299 19.77 14.35 -16.57
C GLU A 299 18.33 13.98 -16.16
N VAL A 300 18.14 13.92 -14.83
CA VAL A 300 16.93 14.21 -14.01
C VAL A 300 15.51 13.96 -14.59
N ALA A 301 14.89 12.93 -14.03
CA ALA A 301 13.47 12.78 -13.64
C ALA A 301 12.36 13.07 -14.67
N LEU A 302 11.73 11.99 -15.18
CA LEU A 302 10.27 11.89 -15.32
C LEU A 302 9.71 10.47 -15.56
N ASP A 303 10.52 9.46 -15.94
CA ASP A 303 9.97 8.16 -16.41
C ASP A 303 10.49 6.91 -15.68
N SER A 304 10.27 6.79 -14.36
CA SER A 304 10.49 5.50 -13.67
C SER A 304 9.45 5.23 -12.56
N MET A 305 8.19 5.56 -12.87
CA MET A 305 7.00 5.03 -12.17
C MET A 305 6.28 3.94 -13.00
N PHE A 306 6.90 3.51 -14.10
CA PHE A 306 6.29 2.74 -15.18
C PHE A 306 7.24 1.62 -15.61
N GLU A 307 7.05 0.41 -15.09
CA GLU A 307 7.69 -0.82 -15.61
C GLU A 307 6.66 -1.77 -16.27
N GLY A 308 5.49 -1.24 -16.64
CA GLY A 308 4.51 -1.89 -17.53
C GLY A 308 4.11 -0.91 -18.65
N GLU A 309 3.75 -1.42 -19.82
CA GLU A 309 3.20 -0.63 -20.93
C GLU A 309 1.80 -0.08 -20.59
N CYS A 310 1.21 -0.52 -19.48
CA CYS A 310 -0.12 -0.13 -19.00
C CYS A 310 -0.10 0.87 -17.83
N ASP A 311 -0.95 1.89 -17.90
CA ASP A 311 -1.27 2.78 -16.77
C ASP A 311 -1.82 1.95 -15.59
N VAL A 312 -1.34 2.18 -14.36
CA VAL A 312 -1.80 1.52 -13.12
C VAL A 312 -3.32 1.70 -12.91
N LEU A 313 -3.88 2.74 -13.51
CA LEU A 313 -5.30 3.03 -13.52
C LEU A 313 -6.04 2.41 -14.73
N ASP A 314 -5.36 1.91 -15.75
CA ASP A 314 -6.01 1.22 -16.88
C ASP A 314 -6.21 -0.28 -16.59
N THR A 315 -7.27 -0.59 -15.85
CA THR A 315 -7.63 -1.96 -15.48
C THR A 315 -7.84 -2.89 -16.69
N ALA A 316 -8.15 -2.34 -17.88
CA ALA A 316 -8.35 -3.14 -19.09
C ALA A 316 -7.02 -3.51 -19.74
N CYS A 317 -6.08 -2.55 -19.83
CA CYS A 317 -4.71 -2.77 -20.28
C CYS A 317 -3.99 -3.75 -19.34
N LEU A 318 -4.11 -3.53 -18.04
CA LEU A 318 -3.51 -4.40 -17.02
C LEU A 318 -4.04 -5.83 -17.09
N ALA A 319 -5.34 -6.02 -17.34
CA ALA A 319 -5.90 -7.36 -17.55
C ALA A 319 -5.43 -8.03 -18.87
N MET A 320 -4.87 -7.26 -19.82
CA MET A 320 -4.23 -7.81 -21.03
C MET A 320 -2.77 -8.18 -20.77
N GLU A 321 -1.98 -7.32 -20.11
CA GLU A 321 -0.64 -7.67 -19.62
C GLU A 321 -0.67 -8.87 -18.66
N GLU A 322 -1.70 -8.94 -17.82
CA GLU A 322 -1.93 -10.04 -16.89
C GLU A 322 -2.13 -11.37 -17.62
N ARG A 323 -2.85 -11.36 -18.76
CA ARG A 323 -3.05 -12.56 -19.59
C ARG A 323 -1.80 -12.95 -20.37
N ARG A 324 -1.09 -11.98 -20.94
CA ARG A 324 0.16 -12.19 -21.67
C ARG A 324 1.26 -12.78 -20.78
N SER A 325 1.38 -12.27 -19.55
CA SER A 325 2.35 -12.76 -18.57
C SER A 325 2.00 -14.15 -18.00
N LEU A 326 0.73 -14.53 -17.96
CA LEU A 326 0.30 -15.91 -17.63
C LEU A 326 0.71 -16.91 -18.72
N GLU A 327 0.67 -16.50 -20.00
CA GLU A 327 1.12 -17.32 -21.13
C GLU A 327 2.66 -17.46 -21.14
N GLU A 328 3.40 -16.37 -20.90
CA GLU A 328 4.87 -16.38 -20.81
C GLU A 328 5.38 -17.20 -19.60
N GLY A 329 4.77 -17.03 -18.42
CA GLY A 329 5.13 -17.80 -17.23
C GLY A 329 4.87 -19.30 -17.37
N LYS A 330 3.83 -19.68 -18.13
CA LYS A 330 3.51 -21.08 -18.42
C LYS A 330 4.49 -21.69 -19.42
N LEU A 331 4.89 -20.94 -20.46
CA LEU A 331 5.90 -21.38 -21.42
C LEU A 331 7.26 -21.65 -20.76
N VAL A 332 7.71 -20.79 -19.84
CA VAL A 332 9.02 -20.94 -19.17
C VAL A 332 9.00 -22.09 -18.15
N ALA A 333 7.88 -22.29 -17.45
CA ALA A 333 7.72 -23.41 -16.52
C ALA A 333 7.72 -24.77 -17.23
N ASP A 334 7.13 -24.85 -18.42
CA ASP A 334 7.07 -26.08 -19.22
C ASP A 334 8.44 -26.45 -19.84
N THR A 335 9.30 -25.48 -20.18
CA THR A 335 10.67 -25.74 -20.69
C THR A 335 11.61 -26.30 -19.61
N LEU A 336 11.33 -26.07 -18.33
CA LEU A 336 12.14 -26.56 -17.20
C LEU A 336 11.76 -27.98 -16.75
N ALA A 337 10.72 -28.59 -17.34
CA ALA A 337 10.16 -29.87 -16.91
C ALA A 337 10.66 -31.10 -17.72
N SER A 338 11.48 -30.92 -18.76
CA SER A 338 11.94 -32.03 -19.61
C SER A 338 13.42 -32.38 -19.36
N ASP A 339 13.72 -33.06 -18.26
CA ASP A 339 14.87 -33.97 -18.25
C ASP A 339 14.71 -35.08 -17.21
N SER A 340 14.55 -36.32 -17.68
CA SER A 340 14.23 -37.49 -16.88
C SER A 340 15.49 -38.18 -16.34
N ASN A 341 16.12 -37.59 -15.33
CA ASN A 341 17.05 -38.29 -14.44
C ASN A 341 17.07 -37.62 -13.06
N LYS A 342 16.45 -38.26 -12.05
CA LYS A 342 16.33 -37.80 -10.64
C LYS A 342 16.44 -36.27 -10.47
N VAL A 343 15.49 -35.53 -11.04
CA VAL A 343 15.45 -34.07 -10.89
C VAL A 343 15.32 -33.75 -9.41
N ARG A 344 16.39 -33.23 -8.82
CA ARG A 344 16.34 -32.69 -7.46
C ARG A 344 15.32 -31.56 -7.49
N VAL A 345 14.18 -31.75 -6.83
CA VAL A 345 13.11 -30.75 -6.78
C VAL A 345 13.69 -29.48 -6.19
N ARG A 346 13.53 -28.37 -6.92
CA ARG A 346 14.04 -27.07 -6.45
C ARG A 346 13.27 -26.66 -5.20
N PRO A 347 13.97 -26.16 -4.16
CA PRO A 347 13.32 -25.70 -2.95
C PRO A 347 12.42 -24.50 -3.27
N ARG A 348 11.34 -24.33 -2.50
CA ARG A 348 10.33 -23.27 -2.73
C ARG A 348 10.10 -22.47 -1.47
N PHE A 349 9.92 -21.16 -1.65
CA PHE A 349 9.46 -20.24 -0.62
C PHE A 349 8.17 -19.56 -1.07
N THR A 350 7.23 -19.38 -0.14
CA THR A 350 5.98 -18.63 -0.34
C THR A 350 5.93 -17.46 0.65
N LEU A 351 5.76 -16.25 0.14
CA LEU A 351 5.66 -14.98 0.86
C LEU A 351 4.22 -14.46 0.79
N THR A 352 3.62 -14.12 1.92
CA THR A 352 2.25 -13.58 2.03
C THR A 352 2.20 -12.10 2.42
N GLY A 353 3.27 -11.56 2.99
CA GLY A 353 3.37 -10.13 3.31
C GLY A 353 4.60 -9.76 4.13
N LEU A 354 4.84 -8.46 4.25
CA LEU A 354 5.82 -7.92 5.19
C LEU A 354 5.11 -6.89 6.08
N LEU A 355 5.32 -6.95 7.37
CA LEU A 355 4.92 -5.92 8.34
C LEU A 355 6.17 -5.15 8.75
N THR A 356 6.14 -3.83 8.57
CA THR A 356 7.24 -2.94 8.96
C THR A 356 6.79 -2.00 10.06
N GLU A 357 7.61 -1.88 11.10
CA GLU A 357 7.29 -1.13 12.30
C GLU A 357 8.47 -0.29 12.80
N THR A 358 8.13 0.79 13.51
CA THR A 358 9.06 1.58 14.32
C THR A 358 8.61 1.59 15.77
N ASN A 359 9.51 1.96 16.69
CA ASN A 359 9.15 2.24 18.09
C ASN A 359 8.72 3.70 18.30
N ALA A 360 8.67 4.51 17.24
CA ALA A 360 8.33 5.92 17.33
C ALA A 360 6.83 6.11 17.60
N PRO A 361 6.43 7.12 18.38
CA PRO A 361 5.04 7.54 18.46
C PRO A 361 4.54 7.96 17.08
N GLY A 362 3.29 7.63 16.76
CA GLY A 362 2.70 8.01 15.47
C GLY A 362 1.52 7.15 15.05
N ILE A 363 1.14 7.31 13.78
CA ILE A 363 0.07 6.52 13.15
C ILE A 363 0.70 5.56 12.15
N SER A 364 0.34 4.27 12.26
CA SER A 364 0.66 3.25 11.26
C SER A 364 -0.60 2.93 10.47
N TYR A 365 -0.52 3.02 9.14
CA TYR A 365 -1.68 2.92 8.25
C TYR A 365 -1.45 1.85 7.18
N THR A 366 -2.08 0.69 7.38
CA THR A 366 -2.06 -0.43 6.47
C THR A 366 -3.26 -0.38 5.53
N ASN A 367 -3.01 -0.44 4.22
CA ASN A 367 -4.07 -0.67 3.23
C ASN A 367 -4.03 -2.13 2.73
N VAL A 368 -5.20 -2.74 2.60
CA VAL A 368 -5.39 -4.09 2.06
C VAL A 368 -6.38 -3.98 0.91
N GLY A 369 -5.89 -4.04 -0.31
CA GLY A 369 -6.73 -3.93 -1.50
C GLY A 369 -6.32 -4.93 -2.57
N ILE A 370 -7.27 -5.72 -3.06
CA ILE A 370 -7.12 -6.57 -4.24
C ILE A 370 -8.22 -6.23 -5.24
N ASN A 371 -7.82 -5.96 -6.48
CA ASN A 371 -8.72 -5.62 -7.57
C ASN A 371 -9.69 -6.79 -7.83
N GLY A 372 -10.99 -6.48 -7.89
CA GLY A 372 -12.04 -7.49 -8.02
C GLY A 372 -12.47 -8.16 -6.70
N ALA A 373 -11.80 -7.88 -5.58
CA ALA A 373 -12.16 -8.50 -4.30
C ALA A 373 -13.58 -8.15 -3.85
N ARG A 374 -14.20 -9.13 -3.19
CA ARG A 374 -15.49 -9.05 -2.51
C ARG A 374 -15.29 -9.33 -1.03
N VAL A 375 -16.30 -9.08 -0.20
CA VAL A 375 -16.19 -9.38 1.25
C VAL A 375 -15.78 -10.85 1.51
N PRO A 376 -16.37 -11.86 0.83
CA PRO A 376 -15.97 -13.26 1.01
C PRO A 376 -14.54 -13.59 0.56
N SER A 377 -13.89 -12.73 -0.24
CA SER A 377 -12.49 -12.93 -0.65
C SER A 377 -11.52 -12.92 0.54
N TYR A 378 -11.95 -12.43 1.71
CA TYR A 378 -11.16 -12.43 2.94
C TYR A 378 -11.72 -13.40 3.98
N PHE A 379 -12.38 -14.50 3.58
CA PHE A 379 -12.83 -15.54 4.51
C PHE A 379 -11.74 -16.59 4.77
N GLU A 380 -12.00 -17.47 5.75
CA GLU A 380 -11.05 -18.48 6.23
C GLU A 380 -10.64 -19.44 5.12
N GLU A 381 -11.57 -19.80 4.24
CA GLU A 381 -11.35 -20.77 3.16
C GLU A 381 -10.37 -20.26 2.10
N ILE A 382 -10.24 -18.93 1.97
CA ILE A 382 -9.37 -18.28 0.98
C ILE A 382 -8.12 -17.69 1.65
N CYS A 383 -8.30 -17.04 2.79
CA CYS A 383 -7.24 -16.40 3.59
C CYS A 383 -7.15 -17.05 4.98
N PRO A 384 -6.68 -18.30 5.10
CA PRO A 384 -6.58 -18.99 6.39
C PRO A 384 -5.56 -18.34 7.33
N ASN A 385 -4.55 -17.63 6.81
CA ASN A 385 -3.55 -16.95 7.64
C ASN A 385 -3.96 -15.53 8.07
N PHE A 386 -5.15 -15.06 7.69
CA PHE A 386 -5.61 -13.69 7.96
C PHE A 386 -5.50 -13.29 9.44
N GLU A 387 -6.08 -14.10 10.34
CA GLU A 387 -6.06 -13.81 11.78
C GLU A 387 -4.64 -13.96 12.37
N ASN A 388 -3.88 -14.93 11.85
CA ASN A 388 -2.52 -15.22 12.30
C ASN A 388 -1.54 -14.08 11.99
N GLU A 389 -1.73 -13.39 10.86
CA GLU A 389 -0.95 -12.22 10.49
C GLU A 389 -1.48 -10.95 11.19
N LEU A 390 -2.81 -10.78 11.24
CA LEU A 390 -3.45 -9.61 11.84
C LEU A 390 -3.08 -9.44 13.32
N LYS A 391 -2.81 -10.52 14.06
CA LYS A 391 -2.46 -10.48 15.49
C LYS A 391 -1.15 -9.75 15.79
N PHE A 392 -0.31 -9.51 14.78
CA PHE A 392 0.92 -8.71 14.94
C PHE A 392 0.65 -7.22 14.75
N PHE A 393 -0.34 -6.85 13.93
CA PHE A 393 -0.71 -5.46 13.75
C PHE A 393 -1.71 -4.97 14.81
N LYS A 394 -2.77 -5.74 15.11
CA LYS A 394 -3.82 -5.39 16.09
C LYS A 394 -4.39 -3.96 15.88
N PRO A 395 -5.20 -3.74 14.83
CA PRO A 395 -5.71 -2.41 14.52
C PRO A 395 -6.59 -1.84 15.63
N ASP A 396 -6.47 -0.52 15.82
CA ASP A 396 -7.35 0.31 16.66
C ASP A 396 -8.56 0.82 15.88
N LEU A 397 -8.40 0.95 14.56
CA LEU A 397 -9.43 1.34 13.63
C LEU A 397 -9.39 0.43 12.40
N VAL A 398 -10.55 -0.06 11.98
CA VAL A 398 -10.74 -0.75 10.71
C VAL A 398 -11.71 0.06 9.85
N ILE A 399 -11.26 0.44 8.65
CA ILE A 399 -12.07 1.12 7.64
C ILE A 399 -12.40 0.09 6.56
N PHE A 400 -13.68 -0.10 6.27
CA PHE A 400 -14.15 -0.98 5.21
C PHE A 400 -14.58 -0.18 3.99
N ALA A 401 -13.80 -0.26 2.92
CA ALA A 401 -14.06 0.30 1.60
C ALA A 401 -14.13 -0.82 0.54
N ILE A 402 -14.81 -1.90 0.88
CA ILE A 402 -15.06 -3.07 0.03
C ILE A 402 -16.58 -3.29 -0.12
N GLY A 403 -17.01 -3.89 -1.22
CA GLY A 403 -18.43 -4.21 -1.42
C GLY A 403 -19.00 -3.73 -2.74
N ILE A 404 -18.27 -2.91 -3.51
CA ILE A 404 -18.74 -2.47 -4.82
C ILE A 404 -18.92 -3.67 -5.77
N ASN A 405 -18.02 -4.65 -5.70
CA ASN A 405 -18.08 -5.88 -6.49
C ASN A 405 -19.15 -6.87 -6.00
N ASP A 406 -19.50 -6.83 -4.71
CA ASP A 406 -20.63 -7.57 -4.14
C ASP A 406 -21.97 -6.98 -4.62
N ALA A 407 -22.03 -5.65 -4.76
CA ALA A 407 -23.22 -4.91 -5.21
C ALA A 407 -23.38 -4.85 -6.74
N ASN A 408 -22.28 -4.93 -7.49
CA ASN A 408 -22.27 -4.91 -8.96
C ASN A 408 -22.61 -6.30 -9.54
N VAL A 409 -23.84 -6.74 -9.28
CA VAL A 409 -24.40 -8.02 -9.72
C VAL A 409 -25.82 -7.80 -10.25
N GLU A 410 -26.35 -8.77 -10.99
CA GLU A 410 -27.70 -8.65 -11.56
C GLU A 410 -28.78 -8.50 -10.48
N LYS A 411 -28.67 -9.30 -9.42
CA LYS A 411 -29.57 -9.28 -8.25
C LYS A 411 -28.73 -9.20 -6.98
N PHE A 412 -28.79 -8.05 -6.32
CA PHE A 412 -28.06 -7.82 -5.08
C PHE A 412 -28.85 -8.36 -3.89
N ASP A 413 -28.22 -9.27 -3.14
CA ASP A 413 -28.73 -9.78 -1.86
C ASP A 413 -28.15 -8.95 -0.72
N ALA A 414 -28.92 -7.97 -0.25
CA ALA A 414 -28.51 -7.10 0.85
C ALA A 414 -28.34 -7.87 2.17
N ASP A 415 -29.11 -8.93 2.40
CA ASP A 415 -29.06 -9.70 3.64
C ASP A 415 -27.83 -10.59 3.68
N GLY A 416 -27.55 -11.29 2.57
CA GLY A 416 -26.31 -12.02 2.37
C GLY A 416 -25.08 -11.12 2.47
N PHE A 417 -25.14 -9.92 1.88
CA PHE A 417 -24.07 -8.93 1.98
C PHE A 417 -23.77 -8.52 3.42
N ARG A 418 -24.81 -8.22 4.23
CA ARG A 418 -24.62 -7.92 5.65
C ARG A 418 -24.04 -9.11 6.41
N LYS A 419 -24.55 -10.33 6.19
CA LYS A 419 -24.02 -11.56 6.81
C LYS A 419 -22.55 -11.78 6.47
N ASN A 420 -22.12 -11.49 5.24
CA ASN A 420 -20.72 -11.60 4.85
C ASN A 420 -19.84 -10.61 5.62
N TYR A 421 -20.32 -9.38 5.77
CA TYR A 421 -19.67 -8.36 6.60
C TYR A 421 -19.54 -8.80 8.06
N GLU A 422 -20.60 -9.37 8.63
CA GLU A 422 -20.60 -9.89 10.01
C GLU A 422 -19.52 -10.96 10.22
N GLN A 423 -19.33 -11.85 9.25
CA GLN A 423 -18.25 -12.86 9.31
C GLN A 423 -16.86 -12.21 9.28
N LEU A 424 -16.61 -11.26 8.37
CA LEU A 424 -15.32 -10.57 8.30
C LEU A 424 -15.04 -9.76 9.58
N ILE A 425 -16.04 -9.05 10.10
CA ILE A 425 -15.95 -8.31 11.37
C ILE A 425 -15.61 -9.26 12.52
N ALA A 426 -16.26 -10.42 12.59
CA ALA A 426 -16.01 -11.41 13.64
C ALA A 426 -14.55 -11.90 13.62
N ARG A 427 -13.98 -12.19 12.44
CA ARG A 427 -12.56 -12.56 12.30
C ARG A 427 -11.62 -11.48 12.84
N ILE A 428 -11.89 -10.23 12.50
CA ILE A 428 -11.09 -9.08 12.94
C ILE A 428 -11.21 -8.87 14.46
N GLN A 429 -12.44 -8.88 15.00
CA GLN A 429 -12.69 -8.66 16.42
C GLN A 429 -12.23 -9.81 17.31
N LYS A 430 -12.11 -11.04 16.77
CA LYS A 430 -11.45 -12.16 17.46
C LYS A 430 -9.99 -11.83 17.81
N VAL A 431 -9.32 -11.03 16.98
CA VAL A 431 -7.93 -10.59 17.18
C VAL A 431 -7.87 -9.25 17.91
N SER A 432 -8.74 -8.31 17.55
CA SER A 432 -8.77 -6.93 18.08
C SER A 432 -10.18 -6.56 18.57
N PRO A 433 -10.59 -7.03 19.78
CA PRO A 433 -11.98 -6.89 20.25
C PRO A 433 -12.46 -5.44 20.42
N ASN A 434 -11.53 -4.51 20.66
CA ASN A 434 -11.82 -3.10 20.91
C ASN A 434 -11.62 -2.21 19.68
N THR A 435 -11.40 -2.77 18.49
CA THR A 435 -11.22 -1.97 17.28
C THR A 435 -12.49 -1.17 16.96
N ALA A 436 -12.31 0.13 16.70
CA ALA A 436 -13.35 0.94 16.10
C ALA A 436 -13.55 0.51 14.63
N LEU A 437 -14.75 0.70 14.11
CA LEU A 437 -15.12 0.30 12.75
C LEU A 437 -15.72 1.49 12.02
N ILE A 438 -15.25 1.76 10.79
CA ILE A 438 -15.88 2.71 9.86
C ILE A 438 -16.28 1.95 8.59
N PHE A 439 -17.52 2.14 8.14
CA PHE A 439 -17.94 1.72 6.80
C PHE A 439 -17.89 2.91 5.84
N GLU A 440 -17.11 2.79 4.78
CA GLU A 440 -17.21 3.65 3.61
C GLU A 440 -18.26 3.03 2.67
N THR A 441 -19.37 3.73 2.44
CA THR A 441 -20.41 3.24 1.52
C THR A 441 -19.87 3.14 0.10
N ASN A 442 -20.40 2.22 -0.71
CA ASN A 442 -20.06 2.14 -2.13
C ASN A 442 -20.33 3.47 -2.84
N ASN A 443 -19.50 3.83 -3.83
CA ASN A 443 -19.86 4.91 -4.74
C ASN A 443 -21.01 4.53 -5.66
N ASP A 444 -21.60 5.55 -6.29
CA ASP A 444 -22.49 5.34 -7.44
C ASP A 444 -21.73 4.64 -8.58
N MET A 445 -22.44 3.81 -9.35
CA MET A 445 -21.84 3.03 -10.42
C MET A 445 -22.81 2.83 -11.59
N TYR A 446 -22.24 2.65 -12.77
CA TYR A 446 -22.97 2.29 -13.97
C TYR A 446 -22.56 0.90 -14.44
N ARG A 447 -23.46 0.24 -15.17
CA ARG A 447 -23.15 -1.00 -15.88
C ARG A 447 -23.38 -0.83 -17.37
N LYS A 448 -22.61 -1.58 -18.16
CA LYS A 448 -22.76 -1.62 -19.61
C LYS A 448 -23.89 -2.58 -19.97
N VAL A 449 -24.96 -2.05 -20.55
CA VAL A 449 -26.05 -2.84 -21.13
C VAL A 449 -26.05 -2.60 -22.63
N LYS A 450 -25.77 -3.67 -23.39
CA LYS A 450 -25.50 -3.60 -24.83
C LYS A 450 -24.34 -2.62 -25.11
N ARG A 451 -24.61 -1.49 -25.78
CA ARG A 451 -23.62 -0.46 -26.16
C ARG A 451 -23.73 0.83 -25.34
N ARG A 452 -24.53 0.85 -24.26
CA ARG A 452 -24.75 2.05 -23.44
C ARG A 452 -24.46 1.77 -21.97
N TYR A 453 -24.00 2.79 -21.27
CA TYR A 453 -23.92 2.77 -19.81
C TYR A 453 -25.28 3.16 -19.24
N VAL A 454 -25.77 2.37 -18.30
CA VAL A 454 -27.00 2.63 -17.53
C VAL A 454 -26.67 2.62 -16.05
N GLN A 455 -27.36 3.47 -15.28
CA GLN A 455 -27.21 3.54 -13.83
C GLN A 455 -27.53 2.20 -13.19
N HIS A 456 -26.73 1.79 -12.21
CA HIS A 456 -27.00 0.59 -11.42
C HIS A 456 -27.96 0.94 -10.27
N PRO A 457 -29.14 0.29 -10.15
CA PRO A 457 -30.18 0.73 -9.20
C PRO A 457 -29.89 0.38 -7.73
N VAL A 458 -28.73 -0.24 -7.44
CA VAL A 458 -28.44 -0.87 -6.14
C VAL A 458 -27.84 0.09 -5.13
N GLY A 459 -27.33 1.26 -5.55
CA GLY A 459 -26.59 2.19 -4.69
C GLY A 459 -27.28 2.46 -3.35
N GLU A 460 -28.55 2.85 -3.38
CA GLU A 460 -29.33 3.14 -2.16
C GLU A 460 -29.55 1.91 -1.27
N THR A 461 -29.75 0.73 -1.87
CA THR A 461 -29.97 -0.52 -1.12
C THR A 461 -28.67 -0.97 -0.43
N ALA A 462 -27.54 -0.89 -1.12
CA ALA A 462 -26.23 -1.16 -0.54
C ALA A 462 -25.88 -0.14 0.56
N ARG A 463 -26.16 1.15 0.32
CA ARG A 463 -25.97 2.22 1.31
C ARG A 463 -26.73 1.92 2.61
N LYS A 464 -28.02 1.57 2.53
CA LYS A 464 -28.83 1.18 3.71
C LYS A 464 -28.23 0.00 4.47
N ALA A 465 -27.64 -0.98 3.78
CA ALA A 465 -27.01 -2.13 4.43
C ALA A 465 -25.82 -1.73 5.31
N PHE A 466 -25.02 -0.74 4.90
CA PHE A 466 -23.93 -0.20 5.72
C PHE A 466 -24.43 0.50 6.99
N PHE A 467 -25.51 1.29 6.89
CA PHE A 467 -26.12 1.93 8.06
C PHE A 467 -26.68 0.91 9.06
N GLN A 468 -27.30 -0.17 8.57
CA GLN A 468 -27.77 -1.27 9.41
C GLN A 468 -26.62 -2.00 10.11
N LEU A 469 -25.50 -2.21 9.41
CA LEU A 469 -24.28 -2.77 10.02
C LEU A 469 -23.72 -1.82 11.09
N ALA A 470 -23.67 -0.52 10.80
CA ALA A 470 -23.19 0.48 11.75
C ALA A 470 -24.05 0.55 13.01
N GLU A 471 -25.37 0.51 12.87
CA GLU A 471 -26.29 0.44 14.01
C GLU A 471 -26.09 -0.87 14.81
N LYS A 472 -25.85 -2.00 14.15
CA LYS A 472 -25.61 -3.28 14.84
C LYS A 472 -24.32 -3.28 15.65
N TYR A 473 -23.23 -2.75 15.09
CA TYR A 473 -21.89 -2.82 15.68
C TYR A 473 -21.45 -1.56 16.44
N GLY A 474 -22.25 -0.48 16.42
CA GLY A 474 -21.82 0.82 16.93
C GLY A 474 -20.68 1.43 16.11
N ALA A 475 -20.71 1.21 14.79
CA ALA A 475 -19.69 1.68 13.86
C ALA A 475 -19.98 3.10 13.36
N GLY A 476 -18.97 3.76 12.81
CA GLY A 476 -19.13 4.98 12.01
C GLY A 476 -19.46 4.65 10.56
N VAL A 477 -20.12 5.57 9.85
CA VAL A 477 -20.36 5.50 8.40
C VAL A 477 -19.88 6.79 7.76
N TRP A 478 -18.99 6.67 6.77
CA TRP A 478 -18.74 7.74 5.82
C TRP A 478 -19.60 7.50 4.57
N ASP A 479 -20.69 8.25 4.45
CA ASP A 479 -21.69 8.10 3.38
C ASP A 479 -21.19 8.73 2.06
N LYS A 480 -20.12 8.13 1.52
CA LYS A 480 -19.55 8.49 0.21
C LYS A 480 -20.61 8.52 -0.89
N PHE A 481 -21.59 7.62 -0.88
CA PHE A 481 -22.65 7.58 -1.89
C PHE A 481 -23.43 8.89 -1.93
N SER A 482 -23.96 9.31 -0.78
CA SER A 482 -24.75 10.55 -0.68
C SER A 482 -23.89 11.78 -0.91
N LEU A 483 -22.69 11.82 -0.31
CA LEU A 483 -21.72 12.91 -0.48
C LEU A 483 -21.38 13.16 -1.95
N MET A 484 -21.21 12.10 -2.74
CA MET A 484 -20.93 12.23 -4.18
C MET A 484 -22.06 12.85 -4.99
N GLY A 485 -23.28 12.92 -4.45
CA GLY A 485 -24.50 13.33 -5.14
C GLY A 485 -25.52 12.20 -5.35
N GLY A 486 -25.29 11.02 -4.77
CA GLY A 486 -26.21 9.88 -4.83
C GLY A 486 -26.29 9.21 -6.21
N LEU A 487 -27.47 8.67 -6.54
CA LEU A 487 -27.68 7.88 -7.75
C LEU A 487 -27.48 8.75 -9.01
N GLY A 488 -26.57 8.32 -9.89
CA GLY A 488 -26.22 9.06 -11.11
C GLY A 488 -25.05 10.03 -10.97
N SER A 489 -24.55 10.25 -9.76
CA SER A 489 -23.39 11.11 -9.50
C SER A 489 -22.17 10.68 -10.29
N MET A 490 -21.99 9.39 -10.55
CA MET A 490 -20.77 8.91 -11.21
C MET A 490 -20.64 9.41 -12.65
N ALA A 491 -21.76 9.75 -13.32
CA ALA A 491 -21.69 10.42 -14.61
C ALA A 491 -21.26 11.89 -14.49
N GLN A 492 -21.62 12.59 -13.42
CA GLN A 492 -21.17 13.96 -13.14
C GLN A 492 -19.68 13.99 -12.79
N TRP A 493 -19.23 13.05 -11.96
CA TRP A 493 -17.81 12.85 -11.63
C TRP A 493 -16.96 12.56 -12.89
N GLU A 494 -17.47 11.75 -13.82
CA GLU A 494 -16.77 11.47 -15.08
C GLU A 494 -16.70 12.72 -15.97
N LYS A 495 -17.82 13.44 -16.12
CA LYS A 495 -17.87 14.71 -16.87
C LYS A 495 -16.94 15.77 -16.29
N ALA A 496 -16.75 15.77 -14.97
CA ALA A 496 -15.85 16.65 -14.25
C ALA A 496 -14.37 16.22 -14.29
N ASN A 497 -14.05 15.13 -15.01
CA ASN A 497 -12.72 14.52 -15.03
C ASN A 497 -12.19 14.15 -13.64
N LEU A 498 -13.06 13.61 -12.79
CA LEU A 498 -12.73 12.96 -11.51
C LEU A 498 -12.91 11.44 -11.58
N ALA A 499 -13.62 10.94 -12.60
CA ALA A 499 -13.87 9.52 -12.81
C ALA A 499 -13.49 9.03 -14.20
N LYS A 500 -13.26 7.72 -14.31
CA LYS A 500 -12.98 7.04 -15.56
C LYS A 500 -14.24 6.83 -16.39
N LYS A 501 -14.01 6.56 -17.68
CA LYS A 501 -15.07 6.27 -18.66
C LYS A 501 -15.87 5.00 -18.36
N ASP A 502 -15.36 4.12 -17.50
CA ASP A 502 -16.09 2.93 -17.03
C ASP A 502 -17.24 3.27 -16.07
N LYS A 503 -17.25 4.50 -15.52
CA LYS A 503 -18.25 4.99 -14.56
C LYS A 503 -18.39 4.08 -13.34
N VAL A 504 -17.26 3.52 -12.91
CA VAL A 504 -17.10 2.76 -11.66
C VAL A 504 -15.87 3.25 -10.90
N HIS A 505 -14.75 3.47 -11.60
CA HIS A 505 -13.48 3.86 -10.99
C HIS A 505 -13.21 5.35 -11.12
N PHE A 506 -12.43 5.87 -10.16
CA PHE A 506 -11.95 7.25 -10.19
C PHE A 506 -10.62 7.34 -10.94
N ASN A 507 -10.27 8.53 -11.41
CA ASN A 507 -8.90 8.83 -11.81
C ASN A 507 -8.10 9.35 -10.60
N LEU A 508 -6.83 9.70 -10.80
CA LEU A 508 -5.95 10.16 -9.71
C LEU A 508 -6.54 11.35 -8.93
N ASN A 509 -7.09 12.34 -9.64
CA ASN A 509 -7.69 13.53 -9.01
C ASN A 509 -8.93 13.19 -8.18
N GLY A 510 -9.82 12.33 -8.69
CA GLY A 510 -11.00 11.89 -7.93
C GLY A 510 -10.63 11.10 -6.69
N TYR A 511 -9.62 10.22 -6.78
CA TYR A 511 -9.15 9.48 -5.62
C TYR A 511 -8.48 10.37 -4.57
N HIS A 512 -7.67 11.35 -4.97
CA HIS A 512 -7.11 12.31 -4.03
C HIS A 512 -8.19 13.15 -3.34
N LEU A 513 -9.21 13.59 -4.09
CA LEU A 513 -10.34 14.31 -3.51
C LEU A 513 -11.10 13.48 -2.47
N LEU A 514 -11.37 12.20 -2.76
CA LEU A 514 -11.98 11.30 -1.79
C LEU A 514 -11.11 11.10 -0.54
N GLY A 515 -9.79 10.96 -0.71
CA GLY A 515 -8.85 10.88 0.41
C GLY A 515 -8.84 12.14 1.28
N ASP A 516 -8.85 13.33 0.65
CA ASP A 516 -8.94 14.63 1.34
C ASP A 516 -10.25 14.76 2.13
N LEU A 517 -11.38 14.37 1.52
CA LEU A 517 -12.69 14.45 2.15
C LEU A 517 -12.83 13.48 3.32
N PHE A 518 -12.42 12.22 3.15
CA PHE A 518 -12.43 11.23 4.23
C PHE A 518 -11.59 11.71 5.42
N PHE A 519 -10.36 12.17 5.16
CA PHE A 519 -9.47 12.65 6.21
C PHE A 519 -10.10 13.82 6.99
N LYS A 520 -10.68 14.81 6.28
CA LYS A 520 -11.40 15.92 6.91
C LYS A 520 -12.57 15.45 7.78
N ALA A 521 -13.37 14.49 7.29
CA ALA A 521 -14.50 13.95 8.06
C ALA A 521 -14.03 13.22 9.33
N PHE A 522 -12.94 12.45 9.24
CA PHE A 522 -12.34 11.77 10.38
C PHE A 522 -11.80 12.77 11.42
N THR A 523 -11.03 13.76 10.95
CA THR A 523 -10.46 14.79 11.83
C THR A 523 -11.56 15.62 12.49
N GLN A 524 -12.64 15.95 11.78
CA GLN A 524 -13.81 16.63 12.36
C GLN A 524 -14.43 15.80 13.50
N ALA A 525 -14.64 14.50 13.32
CA ALA A 525 -15.18 13.64 14.38
C ALA A 525 -14.27 13.60 15.62
N TYR A 526 -12.94 13.58 15.42
CA TYR A 526 -11.99 13.65 16.53
C TYR A 526 -11.97 15.05 17.20
N GLN A 527 -12.09 16.13 16.43
CA GLN A 527 -12.18 17.48 16.98
C GLN A 527 -13.44 17.67 17.84
N GLU A 528 -14.57 17.08 17.43
CA GLU A 528 -15.80 17.05 18.22
C GLU A 528 -15.61 16.31 19.55
N HIS A 529 -14.90 15.17 19.55
CA HIS A 529 -14.49 14.49 20.77
C HIS A 529 -13.64 15.39 21.67
N VAL A 530 -12.59 16.02 21.12
CA VAL A 530 -11.71 16.93 21.89
C VAL A 530 -12.48 18.11 22.47
N ALA A 531 -13.43 18.69 21.72
CA ALA A 531 -14.27 19.78 22.18
C ALA A 531 -15.24 19.36 23.31
N ALA A 532 -15.58 18.08 23.38
CA ALA A 532 -16.43 17.50 24.42
C ALA A 532 -15.66 17.05 25.67
N LEU A 533 -14.31 17.03 25.64
CA LEU A 533 -13.51 16.72 26.82
C LEU A 533 -13.77 17.75 27.93
N PRO A 534 -13.83 17.32 29.20
CA PRO A 534 -13.97 18.25 30.31
C PRO A 534 -12.78 19.21 30.33
N ALA A 535 -13.04 20.51 30.53
CA ALA A 535 -11.98 21.47 30.72
C ALA A 535 -11.06 20.98 31.84
N LEU A 536 -9.76 20.88 31.57
CA LEU A 536 -8.78 20.60 32.61
C LEU A 536 -8.98 21.62 33.71
N GLU A 537 -9.20 21.18 34.95
CA GLU A 537 -9.20 22.10 36.07
C GLU A 537 -7.89 22.89 36.04
N PRO A 538 -7.93 24.22 36.21
CA PRO A 538 -6.72 25.02 36.21
C PRO A 538 -5.79 24.43 37.26
N VAL A 539 -4.64 23.94 36.79
CA VAL A 539 -3.56 23.48 37.67
C VAL A 539 -3.19 24.70 38.51
N THR A 540 -3.69 24.74 39.74
CA THR A 540 -3.25 25.72 40.71
C THR A 540 -1.76 25.44 40.88
N PRO A 541 -0.86 26.41 40.61
CA PRO A 541 0.56 26.20 40.86
C PRO A 541 0.68 25.72 42.29
N ALA A 542 1.21 24.50 42.48
CA ALA A 542 1.47 23.97 43.79
C ALA A 542 2.21 25.04 44.57
N ALA A 543 1.66 25.45 45.72
CA ALA A 543 2.27 26.47 46.56
C ALA A 543 3.75 26.11 46.73
N ASP A 544 4.60 27.03 46.31
CA ASP A 544 6.03 26.92 46.40
C ASP A 544 6.42 26.60 47.86
N THR A 545 6.73 25.34 48.12
CA THR A 545 7.19 24.87 49.44
C THR A 545 8.71 25.01 49.57
N THR A 546 9.36 25.80 48.71
CA THR A 546 10.75 26.23 48.95
C THR A 546 10.80 27.44 49.89
N LYS A 547 10.18 27.32 51.06
CA LYS A 547 10.63 28.09 52.22
C LYS A 547 11.84 27.35 52.80
N PRO A 548 13.03 27.97 52.90
CA PRO A 548 14.19 27.30 53.49
C PRO A 548 13.86 26.90 54.94
N ALA A 549 14.01 25.61 55.25
CA ALA A 549 13.96 25.14 56.62
C ALA A 549 15.03 25.88 57.44
N ALA A 550 14.61 26.55 58.51
CA ALA A 550 15.51 27.16 59.48
C ALA A 550 16.44 26.07 60.04
N ALA A 551 17.74 26.39 60.08
CA ALA A 551 18.77 25.51 60.60
C ALA A 551 18.46 25.03 62.04
N PRO A 552 18.74 23.77 62.38
CA PRO A 552 18.52 23.26 63.72
C PRO A 552 19.43 23.98 64.73
N ALA A 553 18.83 24.48 65.80
CA ALA A 553 19.53 25.07 66.93
C ALA A 553 20.42 24.02 67.62
N LYS A 554 21.67 24.40 67.90
CA LYS A 554 22.63 23.60 68.67
C LYS A 554 22.07 23.21 70.05
N PRO A 555 22.30 21.99 70.53
CA PRO A 555 21.86 21.57 71.86
C PRO A 555 22.63 22.29 72.97
N ALA A 556 21.89 22.74 73.98
CA ALA A 556 22.40 23.34 75.20
C ALA A 556 23.15 22.29 76.04
N THR A 557 24.36 22.66 76.45
CA THR A 557 25.22 21.92 77.37
C THR A 557 24.62 21.90 78.78
N VAL A 558 24.40 20.70 79.32
CA VAL A 558 24.00 20.46 80.71
C VAL A 558 25.26 20.48 81.60
N PRO A 559 25.28 21.25 82.71
CA PRO A 559 26.46 21.36 83.57
C PRO A 559 26.62 20.18 84.54
N ALA A 560 27.87 19.75 84.72
CA ALA A 560 28.29 18.73 85.66
C ALA A 560 28.13 19.16 87.12
N LYS A 561 27.67 18.23 87.97
CA LYS A 561 27.45 18.41 89.40
C LYS A 561 28.76 18.23 90.18
N ALA A 562 28.96 19.12 91.16
CA ALA A 562 30.17 19.33 91.94
C ALA A 562 30.62 18.15 92.83
N ALA A 563 31.95 18.08 93.07
CA ALA A 563 32.54 17.43 94.23
C ALA A 563 33.39 18.45 95.03
N THR A 564 33.29 18.32 96.34
CA THR A 564 33.60 19.20 97.50
C THR A 564 35.08 19.62 97.65
N PRO A 565 35.39 20.75 98.32
CA PRO A 565 36.77 21.23 98.49
C PRO A 565 37.47 20.63 99.73
N ALA A 566 38.80 20.49 99.67
CA ALA A 566 39.65 20.27 100.83
C ALA A 566 40.91 21.16 100.78
N ALA A 567 40.96 22.08 101.75
CA ALA A 567 42.10 22.63 102.49
C ALA A 567 43.44 22.96 101.77
N ALA A 568 43.78 24.26 101.86
CA ALA A 568 45.15 24.79 101.84
C ALA A 568 45.98 24.21 103.03
N PRO A 569 47.33 24.34 103.14
CA PRO A 569 47.98 25.66 103.15
C PRO A 569 49.47 25.78 102.73
N ALA A 570 49.89 27.04 102.67
CA ALA A 570 51.16 27.62 103.14
C ALA A 570 52.43 27.65 102.24
N LYS A 571 52.80 28.91 101.93
CA LYS A 571 54.12 29.55 102.13
C LYS A 571 55.38 28.75 101.73
N LYS A 572 56.10 29.21 100.71
CA LYS A 572 57.12 30.27 100.76
C LYS A 572 57.55 30.62 99.33
#